data_AF-A0A3C0TAB8-F1
#
_entry.id   AF-A0A3C0TAB8-F1
#
_cell.length_a   1.000
_cell.length_b   1.000
_cell.length_c   1.000
_cell.angle_alpha   90.00
_cell.angle_beta   90.00
_cell.angle_gamma   90.00
#
_symmetry.space_group_name_H-M   'P 1'
#
loop_
_entity.id
_entity.type
_entity.pdbx_description
1 polymer ?
#
loop_
_entity_poly.entity_id
_entity_poly.type
_entity_poly.pdbx_seq_one_letter_code
_entity_poly.pdbx_strand_id
1 'polypeptide(L)'
;MGVDPKKIHVLPNAADADTFGPNRFQQSIRPRLGIPENEVVLGFIGWFVSWHNFDLLIEALGRVKDEGATLLLVGDGDLKEELESLAIQHGCLDDIVFTGSVPYTEIPEYINAMDICIIPGSNQYRSPIKLFEYMCMGKAVVAPRLEPIE
;
A
#
# COMPACT_ATOMS: atom_id res chain seq x y z
N MET A 1 -4.10 -30.12 -24.71
CA MET A 1 -5.46 -29.65 -24.41
C MET A 1 -5.40 -28.14 -24.28
N GLY A 2 -6.31 -27.39 -24.91
CA GLY A 2 -6.30 -25.94 -24.85
C GLY A 2 -7.62 -25.37 -25.30
N VAL A 3 -8.08 -24.32 -24.63
CA VAL A 3 -9.22 -23.51 -25.05
C VAL A 3 -8.78 -22.64 -26.23
N ASP A 4 -9.63 -22.46 -27.23
CA ASP A 4 -9.38 -21.54 -28.35
C ASP A 4 -9.11 -20.12 -27.80
N PRO A 5 -7.97 -19.47 -28.13
CA PRO A 5 -7.65 -18.12 -27.68
C PRO A 5 -8.77 -17.10 -27.95
N LYS A 6 -9.56 -17.29 -29.01
CA LYS A 6 -10.71 -16.42 -29.33
C LYS A 6 -11.86 -16.52 -28.31
N LYS A 7 -11.83 -17.52 -27.44
CA LYS A 7 -12.80 -17.74 -26.35
C LYS A 7 -12.24 -17.30 -24.99
N ILE A 8 -11.04 -16.74 -24.95
CA ILE A 8 -10.40 -16.25 -23.72
C ILE A 8 -10.54 -14.74 -23.66
N HIS A 9 -11.14 -14.26 -22.58
CA HIS A 9 -11.22 -12.84 -22.25
C HIS A 9 -10.48 -12.61 -20.94
N VAL A 10 -9.61 -11.62 -20.91
CA VAL A 10 -8.93 -11.19 -19.68
C VAL A 10 -9.71 -10.01 -19.11
N LEU A 11 -10.21 -10.18 -17.89
CA LEU A 11 -10.82 -9.11 -17.12
C LEU A 11 -9.84 -8.70 -16.01
N PRO A 12 -9.57 -7.40 -15.84
CA PRO A 12 -8.77 -6.94 -14.72
C PRO A 12 -9.47 -7.25 -13.40
N ASN A 13 -8.70 -7.24 -12.31
CA ASN A 13 -9.28 -7.32 -10.99
C ASN A 13 -10.14 -6.08 -10.71
N ALA A 14 -11.05 -6.21 -9.75
CA ALA A 14 -11.85 -5.13 -9.23
C ALA A 14 -11.89 -5.23 -7.71
N ALA A 15 -12.20 -4.12 -7.05
CA ALA A 15 -12.48 -4.12 -5.62
C ALA A 15 -13.97 -4.34 -5.36
N ASP A 16 -14.26 -4.92 -4.20
CA ASP A 16 -15.63 -5.05 -3.70
C ASP A 16 -16.10 -3.70 -3.14
N ALA A 17 -16.98 -3.01 -3.85
CA ALA A 17 -17.49 -1.70 -3.45
C ALA A 17 -18.38 -1.72 -2.19
N ASP A 18 -18.91 -2.89 -1.79
CA ASP A 18 -19.65 -3.02 -0.54
C ASP A 18 -18.68 -3.05 0.67
N THR A 19 -17.48 -3.59 0.45
CA THR A 19 -16.40 -3.62 1.45
C THR A 19 -15.55 -2.33 1.42
N PHE A 20 -15.24 -1.79 0.24
CA PHE A 20 -14.36 -0.62 0.09
C PHE A 20 -15.18 0.60 -0.36
N GLY A 21 -15.28 1.60 0.52
CA GLY A 21 -15.98 2.85 0.23
C GLY A 21 -15.49 4.03 1.08
N PRO A 22 -15.45 5.25 0.52
CA PRO A 22 -14.79 6.40 1.14
C PRO A 22 -15.53 6.91 2.39
N ASN A 23 -16.84 6.66 2.49
CA ASN A 23 -17.69 7.14 3.59
C ASN A 23 -17.92 6.07 4.67
N ARG A 24 -17.17 4.96 4.64
CA ARG A 24 -17.38 3.83 5.56
C ARG A 24 -16.96 4.16 7.00
N PHE A 25 -15.97 5.03 7.18
CA PHE A 25 -15.40 5.36 8.47
C PHE A 25 -15.47 6.86 8.74
N GLN A 26 -16.02 7.24 9.90
CA GLN A 26 -16.11 8.64 10.32
C GLN A 26 -14.88 9.12 11.09
N GLN A 27 -14.11 8.19 11.65
CA GLN A 27 -12.92 8.47 12.45
C GLN A 27 -11.74 7.66 11.91
N SER A 28 -10.54 8.24 12.02
CA SER A 28 -9.30 7.60 11.61
C SER A 28 -8.71 6.78 12.76
N ILE A 29 -8.05 5.67 12.43
CA ILE A 29 -7.28 4.88 13.40
C ILE A 29 -5.88 5.42 13.66
N ARG A 30 -5.48 6.54 13.04
CA ARG A 30 -4.18 7.20 13.28
C ARG A 30 -3.80 7.30 14.77
N PRO A 31 -4.69 7.73 15.70
CA PRO A 31 -4.34 7.80 17.12
C PRO A 31 -4.00 6.43 17.75
N ARG A 32 -4.66 5.36 17.30
CA ARG A 32 -4.39 3.98 17.77
C ARG A 32 -3.06 3.46 17.25
N LEU A 33 -2.62 3.98 16.11
CA LEU A 33 -1.35 3.63 15.47
C LEU A 33 -0.19 4.54 15.93
N GLY A 34 -0.45 5.53 16.79
CA GLY A 34 0.55 6.49 17.24
C GLY A 34 0.95 7.53 16.18
N ILE A 35 0.16 7.67 15.11
CA ILE A 35 0.46 8.60 14.01
C ILE A 35 -0.02 10.01 14.39
N PRO A 36 0.85 11.04 14.34
CA PRO A 36 0.46 12.42 14.61
C PRO A 36 -0.60 12.95 13.63
N GLU A 37 -1.54 13.77 14.11
CA GLU A 37 -2.65 14.28 13.27
C GLU A 37 -2.19 15.23 12.16
N ASN A 38 -1.03 15.87 12.33
CA ASN A 38 -0.48 16.85 11.40
C ASN A 38 0.47 16.24 10.34
N GLU A 39 0.66 14.92 10.35
CA GLU A 39 1.52 14.25 9.37
C GLU A 39 0.75 13.69 8.19
N VAL A 40 1.43 13.68 7.04
CA VAL A 40 0.95 13.02 5.83
C VAL A 40 1.22 11.52 5.95
N VAL A 41 0.18 10.70 5.77
CA VAL A 41 0.30 9.24 5.84
C VAL A 41 0.46 8.65 4.43
N LEU A 42 1.68 8.24 4.12
CA LEU A 42 1.98 7.40 2.97
C LEU A 42 1.64 5.96 3.31
N GLY A 43 1.02 5.22 2.40
CA GLY A 43 0.44 3.93 2.74
C GLY A 43 0.73 2.83 1.73
N PHE A 44 1.13 1.66 2.22
CA PHE A 44 1.22 0.45 1.41
C PHE A 44 0.52 -0.71 2.12
N ILE A 45 -0.19 -1.53 1.33
CA ILE A 45 -0.87 -2.74 1.80
C ILE A 45 -0.44 -3.96 0.99
N GLY A 46 -0.11 -5.04 1.68
CA GLY A 46 0.08 -6.36 1.11
C GLY A 46 1.34 -7.06 1.59
N TRP A 47 1.66 -8.17 0.93
CA TRP A 47 2.82 -8.99 1.27
C TRP A 47 4.14 -8.31 0.89
N PHE A 48 5.15 -8.39 1.74
CA PHE A 48 6.46 -7.76 1.55
C PHE A 48 7.38 -8.68 0.77
N VAL A 49 7.55 -8.38 -0.53
CA VAL A 49 8.34 -9.15 -1.50
C VAL A 49 9.13 -8.21 -2.40
N SER A 50 10.23 -8.72 -2.96
CA SER A 50 11.26 -7.92 -3.65
C SER A 50 10.74 -7.13 -4.84
N TRP A 51 9.79 -7.68 -5.61
CA TRP A 51 9.25 -6.99 -6.78
C TRP A 51 8.35 -5.78 -6.45
N HIS A 52 8.07 -5.50 -5.17
CA HIS A 52 7.38 -4.27 -4.77
C HIS A 52 8.32 -3.08 -4.67
N ASN A 53 9.65 -3.27 -4.70
CA ASN A 53 10.62 -2.18 -4.74
C ASN A 53 10.56 -1.26 -3.49
N PHE A 54 10.51 -1.87 -2.30
CA PHE A 54 10.43 -1.13 -1.04
C PHE A 54 11.67 -0.28 -0.76
N ASP A 55 12.83 -0.66 -1.28
CA ASP A 55 14.08 0.10 -1.16
C ASP A 55 13.88 1.53 -1.65
N LEU A 56 13.26 1.69 -2.82
CA LEU A 56 12.92 3.00 -3.39
C LEU A 56 11.97 3.79 -2.48
N LEU A 57 10.98 3.12 -1.90
CA LEU A 57 9.99 3.76 -1.03
C LEU A 57 10.63 4.25 0.28
N ILE A 58 11.47 3.42 0.91
CA ILE A 58 12.14 3.76 2.17
C ILE A 58 13.22 4.83 1.93
N GLU A 59 13.98 4.72 0.84
CA GLU A 59 14.93 5.76 0.45
C GLU A 59 14.21 7.12 0.24
N ALA A 60 13.06 7.10 -0.44
CA ALA A 60 12.26 8.31 -0.67
C ALA A 60 11.75 8.90 0.65
N LEU A 61 11.25 8.08 1.58
CA LEU A 61 10.82 8.52 2.91
C LEU A 61 11.97 9.21 3.66
N GLY A 62 13.16 8.59 3.68
CA GLY A 62 14.33 9.16 4.34
C GLY A 62 14.76 10.54 3.81
N ARG A 63 14.43 10.86 2.55
CA ARG A 63 14.69 12.18 1.95
C ARG A 63 13.68 13.26 2.33
N VAL A 64 12.47 12.88 2.74
CA VAL A 64 11.36 13.81 3.05
C VAL A 64 10.91 13.75 4.51
N LYS A 65 11.62 13.03 5.38
CA LYS A 65 11.22 12.85 6.79
C LYS A 65 11.01 14.17 7.55
N ASP A 66 11.81 15.20 7.24
CA ASP A 66 11.71 16.52 7.87
C ASP A 66 10.46 17.31 7.39
N GLU A 67 9.72 16.80 6.40
CA GLU A 67 8.47 17.38 5.91
C GLU A 67 7.23 16.90 6.69
N GLY A 68 7.38 15.96 7.64
CA GLY A 68 6.29 15.44 8.46
C GLY A 68 5.46 14.38 7.75
N ALA A 69 6.08 13.25 7.43
CA ALA A 69 5.43 12.12 6.78
C ALA A 69 5.65 10.81 7.53
N THR A 70 4.56 10.07 7.77
CA THR A 70 4.59 8.70 8.28
C THR A 70 4.35 7.72 7.13
N LEU A 71 5.14 6.65 7.06
CA LEU A 71 4.87 5.50 6.20
C LEU A 71 4.16 4.39 6.97
N LEU A 72 2.91 4.12 6.62
CA LEU A 72 2.11 3.03 7.14
C LEU A 72 2.24 1.78 6.24
N LEU A 73 2.90 0.75 6.76
CA LEU A 73 3.07 -0.55 6.11
C LEU A 73 2.15 -1.59 6.73
N VAL A 74 1.11 -1.95 5.98
CA VAL A 74 0.10 -2.93 6.40
C VAL A 74 0.34 -4.27 5.73
N GLY A 75 0.77 -5.25 6.51
CA GLY A 75 1.14 -6.56 6.02
C GLY A 75 2.40 -7.09 6.68
N ASP A 76 2.92 -8.15 6.08
CA ASP A 76 4.09 -8.87 6.54
C ASP A 76 4.78 -9.49 5.32
N GLY A 77 5.88 -10.21 5.53
CA GLY A 77 6.51 -11.02 4.51
C GLY A 77 8.00 -11.17 4.72
N ASP A 78 8.63 -11.83 3.76
CA ASP A 78 10.03 -12.26 3.85
C ASP A 78 11.00 -11.07 3.99
N LEU A 79 10.58 -9.87 3.57
CA LEU A 79 11.42 -8.67 3.59
C LEU A 79 11.30 -7.83 4.86
N LYS A 80 10.45 -8.17 5.83
CA LYS A 80 10.19 -7.26 6.97
C LYS A 80 11.48 -6.81 7.68
N GLU A 81 12.38 -7.73 8.04
CA GLU A 81 13.64 -7.41 8.71
C GLU A 81 14.58 -6.56 7.83
N GLU A 82 14.54 -6.77 6.52
CA GLU A 82 15.30 -5.98 5.54
C GLU A 82 14.75 -4.55 5.45
N LEU A 83 13.43 -4.38 5.47
CA LEU A 83 12.80 -3.05 5.48
C LEU A 83 13.16 -2.27 6.74
N GLU A 84 13.15 -2.91 7.91
CA GLU A 84 13.59 -2.29 9.17
C GLU A 84 15.07 -1.87 9.09
N SER A 85 15.93 -2.73 8.53
CA SER A 85 17.36 -2.44 8.34
C SER A 85 17.59 -1.27 7.39
N LEU A 86 16.86 -1.21 6.27
CA LEU A 86 16.90 -0.10 5.31
C LEU A 86 16.43 1.21 5.96
N ALA A 87 15.36 1.15 6.76
CA ALA A 87 14.83 2.32 7.44
C ALA A 87 15.82 2.88 8.48
N ILE A 88 16.56 2.01 9.18
CA ILE A 88 17.66 2.42 10.06
C ILE A 88 18.77 3.09 9.24
N GLN A 89 19.17 2.49 8.13
CA GLN A 89 20.22 3.04 7.25
C GLN A 89 19.86 4.43 6.72
N HIS A 90 18.59 4.65 6.38
CA HIS A 90 18.08 5.94 5.92
C HIS A 90 17.66 6.88 7.07
N GLY A 91 17.76 6.42 8.32
CA GLY A 91 17.47 7.21 9.51
C GLY A 91 16.02 7.68 9.60
N CYS A 92 15.07 6.83 9.15
CA CYS A 92 13.63 7.11 9.13
C CYS A 92 12.81 5.97 9.74
N LEU A 93 13.42 5.10 10.57
CA LEU A 93 12.71 3.98 11.21
C LEU A 93 11.53 4.47 12.06
N ASP A 94 11.73 5.57 12.79
CA ASP A 94 10.71 6.16 13.66
C ASP A 94 9.52 6.75 12.88
N ASP A 95 9.70 6.97 11.57
CA ASP A 95 8.67 7.48 10.65
C ASP A 95 7.89 6.33 9.97
N ILE A 96 8.11 5.06 10.36
CA ILE A 96 7.44 3.89 9.77
C ILE A 96 6.60 3.17 10.82
N VAL A 97 5.33 2.94 10.50
CA VAL A 97 4.43 2.09 11.27
C VAL A 97 4.25 0.74 10.56
N PHE A 98 4.85 -0.30 11.13
CA PHE A 98 4.62 -1.69 10.72
C PHE A 98 3.46 -2.29 11.52
N THR A 99 2.33 -2.58 10.86
CA THR A 99 1.16 -3.14 11.57
C THR A 99 1.23 -4.66 11.71
N GLY A 100 2.07 -5.32 10.91
CA GLY A 100 1.97 -6.76 10.68
C GLY A 100 0.74 -7.11 9.83
N SER A 101 0.48 -8.41 9.71
CA SER A 101 -0.72 -8.92 9.02
C SER A 101 -2.00 -8.60 9.79
N VAL A 102 -3.01 -8.09 9.10
CA VAL A 102 -4.34 -7.79 9.65
C VAL A 102 -5.43 -8.51 8.84
N PRO A 103 -6.61 -8.79 9.43
CA PRO A 103 -7.73 -9.38 8.70
C PRO A 103 -8.12 -8.54 7.50
N TYR A 104 -8.43 -9.18 6.36
CA TYR A 104 -8.84 -8.48 5.14
C TYR A 104 -10.04 -7.54 5.35
N THR A 105 -10.97 -7.91 6.23
CA THR A 105 -12.14 -7.10 6.60
C THR A 105 -11.79 -5.78 7.29
N GLU A 106 -10.60 -5.67 7.87
CA GLU A 106 -10.10 -4.45 8.55
C GLU A 106 -9.28 -3.56 7.61
N ILE A 107 -8.78 -4.09 6.49
CA ILE A 107 -7.97 -3.35 5.51
C ILE A 107 -8.58 -1.99 5.11
N PRO A 108 -9.91 -1.87 4.86
CA PRO A 108 -10.51 -0.57 4.55
C PRO A 108 -10.27 0.50 5.63
N GLU A 109 -10.22 0.12 6.91
CA GLU A 109 -9.97 1.05 8.02
C GLU A 109 -8.53 1.57 7.99
N TYR A 110 -7.56 0.71 7.64
CA TYR A 110 -6.17 1.11 7.45
C TYR A 110 -5.98 1.97 6.20
N ILE A 111 -6.65 1.65 5.08
CA ILE A 111 -6.64 2.53 3.89
C ILE A 111 -7.21 3.90 4.26
N ASN A 112 -8.30 3.93 5.03
CA ASN A 112 -8.90 5.19 5.47
C ASN A 112 -7.91 6.09 6.23
N ALA A 113 -6.99 5.50 7.00
CA ALA A 113 -5.95 6.24 7.71
C ALA A 113 -4.86 6.83 6.78
N MET A 114 -4.75 6.39 5.53
CA MET A 114 -3.76 6.86 4.56
C MET A 114 -4.21 8.14 3.84
N ASP A 115 -3.29 9.04 3.54
CA ASP A 115 -3.52 10.20 2.65
C ASP A 115 -3.17 9.85 1.20
N ILE A 116 -2.03 9.17 1.01
CA ILE A 116 -1.52 8.76 -0.31
C ILE A 116 -1.17 7.28 -0.26
N CYS A 117 -1.80 6.48 -1.11
CA CYS A 117 -1.48 5.06 -1.25
C CYS A 117 -0.41 4.86 -2.34
N ILE A 118 0.64 4.12 -2.03
CA ILE A 118 1.79 3.93 -2.90
C ILE A 118 1.86 2.46 -3.35
N ILE A 119 2.08 2.28 -4.65
CA ILE A 119 2.45 0.99 -5.26
C ILE A 119 3.86 1.20 -5.84
N PRO A 120 4.94 0.86 -5.12
CA PRO A 120 6.29 1.20 -5.56
C PRO A 120 6.80 0.32 -6.72
N GLY A 121 6.19 -0.85 -6.89
CA GLY A 121 6.51 -1.81 -7.93
C GLY A 121 5.41 -2.85 -8.10
N SER A 122 5.39 -3.49 -9.27
CA SER A 122 4.51 -4.61 -9.58
C SER A 122 5.23 -5.60 -10.48
N ASN A 123 4.76 -6.85 -10.49
CA ASN A 123 5.20 -7.83 -11.48
C ASN A 123 4.37 -7.70 -12.77
N GLN A 124 4.87 -8.27 -13.85
CA GLN A 124 4.29 -8.15 -15.20
C GLN A 124 3.03 -9.03 -15.45
N TYR A 125 2.61 -9.86 -14.49
CA TYR A 125 1.60 -10.91 -14.74
C TYR A 125 0.32 -10.77 -13.92
N ARG A 126 0.22 -9.78 -13.02
CA ARG A 126 -0.92 -9.64 -12.10
C ARG A 126 -1.56 -8.27 -12.21
N SER A 127 -2.89 -8.23 -12.23
CA SER A 127 -3.67 -7.02 -11.98
C SER A 127 -3.69 -6.74 -10.46
N PRO A 128 -3.03 -5.67 -9.96
CA PRO A 128 -2.86 -5.46 -8.53
C PRO A 128 -4.19 -5.03 -7.89
N ILE A 129 -4.86 -5.93 -7.15
CA ILE A 129 -6.17 -5.66 -6.55
C ILE A 129 -6.17 -4.41 -5.66
N LYS A 130 -5.05 -4.16 -4.95
CA LYS A 130 -4.87 -2.99 -4.07
C LYS A 130 -5.07 -1.65 -4.79
N LEU A 131 -4.74 -1.56 -6.08
CA LEU A 131 -4.96 -0.34 -6.87
C LEU A 131 -6.44 0.02 -6.86
N PHE A 132 -7.30 -0.96 -7.15
CA PHE A 132 -8.75 -0.79 -7.16
C PHE A 132 -9.30 -0.55 -5.75
N GLU A 133 -8.76 -1.21 -4.72
CA GLU A 133 -9.16 -1.00 -3.33
C GLU A 133 -8.87 0.44 -2.88
N TYR A 134 -7.70 0.99 -3.21
CA TYR A 134 -7.34 2.38 -2.92
C TYR A 134 -8.26 3.37 -3.63
N MET A 135 -8.54 3.12 -4.91
CA MET A 135 -9.43 3.95 -5.71
C MET A 135 -10.88 3.90 -5.18
N CYS A 136 -11.39 2.73 -4.81
CA CYS A 136 -12.71 2.57 -4.19
C CYS A 136 -12.80 3.29 -2.84
N MET A 137 -11.71 3.39 -2.09
CA MET A 137 -11.64 4.18 -0.86
C MET A 137 -11.43 5.69 -1.10
N GLY A 138 -11.39 6.13 -2.37
CA GLY A 138 -11.23 7.53 -2.74
C GLY A 138 -9.83 8.09 -2.46
N LYS A 139 -8.80 7.23 -2.39
CA LYS A 139 -7.43 7.64 -2.08
C LYS A 139 -6.65 8.05 -3.31
N ALA A 140 -5.78 9.04 -3.15
CA ALA A 140 -4.77 9.34 -4.14
C ALA A 140 -3.80 8.16 -4.24
N VAL A 141 -3.46 7.75 -5.47
CA VAL A 141 -2.55 6.64 -5.72
C VAL A 141 -1.33 7.10 -6.50
N VAL A 142 -0.14 6.76 -5.99
CA VAL A 142 1.12 6.91 -6.72
C VAL A 142 1.62 5.52 -7.10
N ALA A 143 1.78 5.29 -8.40
CA ALA A 143 2.22 4.01 -8.94
C ALA A 143 3.07 4.22 -10.20
N PRO A 144 4.02 3.31 -10.50
CA PRO A 144 4.79 3.39 -11.74
C PRO A 144 3.90 3.06 -12.94
N ARG A 145 4.21 3.64 -14.09
CA ARG A 145 3.59 3.25 -15.35
C ARG A 145 4.16 1.91 -15.79
N LEU A 146 3.45 0.82 -15.48
CA LEU A 146 3.75 -0.55 -15.89
C LEU A 146 2.48 -1.16 -16.52
N GLU A 147 2.63 -2.11 -17.44
CA GLU A 147 1.50 -2.78 -18.13
C GLU A 147 0.35 -3.24 -17.20
N PRO A 148 0.60 -3.79 -15.98
CA PRO A 148 -0.49 -4.18 -15.09
C PRO A 148 -1.18 -3.03 -14.34
N ILE A 149 -0.70 -1.80 -14.49
CA ILE A 149 -1.14 -0.59 -13.77
C ILE A 149 -1.74 0.47 -14.71
N GLU A 150 -1.38 0.46 -16.00
CA GLU A 150 -1.83 1.45 -17.00
C GLU A 150 -3.29 1.34 -17.45
#